data_AF-A0A3N7E5I9-F1
#
_entry.id   AF-A0A3N7E5I9-F1
#
_cell.length_a   1.000
_cell.length_b   1.000
_cell.length_c   1.000
_cell.angle_alpha   90.00
_cell.angle_beta   90.00
_cell.angle_gamma   90.00
#
_symmetry.space_group_name_H-M   'P 1'
#
loop_
_entity.id
_entity.type
_entity.pdbx_description
1 polymer ?
#
loop_
_entity_poly.entity_id
_entity_poly.type
_entity_poly.pdbx_seq_one_letter_code
_entity_poly.pdbx_strand_id
1 'polypeptide(L)'
;MNANHFSTLLEHPADRQACWGRINESYFGALRVQCLDTGTFDARMDAYALGPLGMFMIEAPSHRVARPDTRHEIVLDEHYKLVLQLEGHGHISQRDREFHLHPGDWSLYDPRVPYAITNPERSRLLAITIPRQQFKGMKIPDLHTCEAHTPAMQGLYAVLGSFLTSLADQLPSLPNAVGRSVSDTVLGLLASTLATHSDEQFGAHPVPGVLKARVKQFVHAHLADPALSLDLIAQQLRCSKRYLHRVFEDEDQTLDRFIWQMRLERCSEALRNAAGRRTSVSEIAFAWGFNSSAHFCRVFKAQYGVSPREFQRREAERAASPALTH
;
A
#
# COMPACT_ATOMS: atom_id res chain seq x y z
N MET A 1 9.39 8.31 -23.20
CA MET A 1 8.21 9.21 -23.24
C MET A 1 8.65 10.56 -23.77
N ASN A 2 7.75 11.41 -24.26
CA ASN A 2 8.14 12.77 -24.65
C ASN A 2 8.45 13.60 -23.39
N ALA A 3 9.57 14.31 -23.41
CA ALA A 3 10.01 15.18 -22.33
C ALA A 3 10.13 16.63 -22.80
N ASN A 4 9.88 17.56 -21.89
CA ASN A 4 10.33 18.93 -22.02
C ASN A 4 11.69 19.05 -21.31
N HIS A 5 12.72 19.44 -22.06
CA HIS A 5 14.10 19.52 -21.57
C HIS A 5 14.45 20.97 -21.24
N PHE A 6 15.03 21.19 -20.06
CA PHE A 6 15.49 22.48 -19.57
C PHE A 6 16.93 22.39 -19.11
N SER A 7 17.72 23.42 -19.42
CA SER A 7 19.12 23.49 -19.03
C SER A 7 19.52 24.95 -18.86
N THR A 8 20.19 25.24 -17.75
CA THR A 8 20.79 26.56 -17.50
C THR A 8 22.14 26.73 -18.20
N LEU A 9 22.70 25.68 -18.80
CA LEU A 9 24.02 25.75 -19.45
C LEU A 9 24.07 26.72 -20.63
N LEU A 10 22.95 26.90 -21.32
CA LEU A 10 22.84 27.80 -22.47
C LEU A 10 22.68 29.27 -22.04
N GLU A 11 22.43 29.52 -20.76
CA GLU A 11 22.29 30.87 -20.20
C GLU A 11 23.66 31.43 -19.82
N HIS A 12 23.77 32.76 -19.87
CA HIS A 12 24.95 33.47 -19.37
C HIS A 12 25.16 33.15 -17.86
N PRO A 13 26.40 32.92 -17.39
CA PRO A 13 26.66 32.47 -16.01
C PRO A 13 25.96 33.28 -14.92
N ALA A 14 25.84 34.61 -15.09
CA ALA A 14 25.18 35.50 -14.15
C ALA A 14 23.65 35.30 -14.05
N ASP A 15 23.02 34.76 -15.10
CA ASP A 15 21.56 34.64 -15.21
C ASP A 15 21.05 33.23 -14.88
N ARG A 16 21.95 32.25 -14.70
CA ARG A 16 21.58 30.84 -14.52
C ARG A 16 20.69 30.58 -13.32
N GLN A 17 20.98 31.22 -12.18
CA GLN A 17 20.14 31.09 -10.98
C GLN A 17 18.74 31.67 -11.21
N ALA A 18 18.66 32.84 -11.85
CA ALA A 18 17.38 33.48 -12.16
C ALA A 18 16.57 32.65 -13.16
N CYS A 19 17.23 32.08 -14.18
CA CYS A 19 16.62 31.15 -15.12
C CYS A 19 16.09 29.89 -14.40
N TRP A 20 16.89 29.29 -13.51
CA TRP A 20 16.46 28.15 -12.72
C TRP A 20 15.26 28.46 -11.81
N GLY A 21 15.23 29.66 -11.22
CA GLY A 21 14.09 30.16 -10.45
C GLY A 21 12.80 30.17 -11.29
N ARG A 22 12.85 30.73 -12.51
CA ARG A 22 11.69 30.78 -13.42
C ARG A 22 11.22 29.39 -13.88
N ILE A 23 12.16 28.47 -14.14
CA ILE A 23 11.85 27.08 -14.48
C ILE A 23 11.12 26.42 -13.31
N ASN A 24 11.65 26.55 -12.09
CA ASN A 24 11.00 26.00 -10.90
C ASN A 24 9.63 26.60 -10.67
N GLU A 25 9.47 27.92 -10.82
CA GLU A 25 8.19 28.60 -10.65
C GLU A 25 7.11 28.08 -11.61
N SER A 26 7.49 27.80 -12.85
CA SER A 26 6.56 27.32 -13.89
C SER A 26 5.96 25.95 -13.58
N TYR A 27 6.67 25.09 -12.86
CA TYR A 27 6.26 23.71 -12.58
C TYR A 27 5.86 23.46 -11.14
N PHE A 28 6.42 24.24 -10.22
CA PHE A 28 6.31 24.01 -8.78
C PHE A 28 5.67 25.18 -8.04
N GLY A 29 5.29 26.26 -8.73
CA GLY A 29 4.80 27.51 -8.14
C GLY A 29 5.92 28.34 -7.52
N ALA A 30 5.58 29.47 -6.91
CA ALA A 30 6.56 30.40 -6.34
C ALA A 30 7.49 29.71 -5.32
N LEU A 31 8.75 29.53 -5.69
CA LEU A 31 9.82 28.97 -4.86
C LEU A 31 11.00 29.94 -4.81
N ARG A 32 11.60 30.07 -3.63
CA ARG A 32 12.88 30.76 -3.47
C ARG A 32 14.01 29.78 -3.75
N VAL A 33 14.77 30.05 -4.80
CA VAL A 33 15.94 29.28 -5.21
C VAL A 33 17.20 30.02 -4.79
N GLN A 34 18.07 29.34 -4.07
CA GLN A 34 19.37 29.85 -3.64
C GLN A 34 20.47 28.87 -4.05
N CYS A 35 21.46 29.34 -4.79
CA CYS A 35 22.71 28.60 -5.00
C CYS A 35 23.54 28.71 -3.71
N LEU A 36 24.11 27.58 -3.25
CA LEU A 36 24.91 27.56 -2.03
C LEU A 36 26.41 27.66 -2.31
N ASP A 37 26.82 27.27 -3.52
CA ASP A 37 28.19 27.42 -3.99
C ASP A 37 28.37 28.70 -4.82
N THR A 38 29.60 29.22 -4.82
CA THR A 38 30.02 30.34 -5.67
C THR A 38 30.42 29.92 -7.09
N GLY A 39 30.29 28.63 -7.42
CA GLY A 39 30.62 28.06 -8.72
C GLY A 39 29.58 28.36 -9.80
N THR A 40 29.82 27.86 -11.02
CA THR A 40 28.83 27.98 -12.10
C THR A 40 27.61 27.10 -11.81
N PHE A 41 26.42 27.69 -11.79
CA PHE A 41 25.18 26.97 -11.55
C PHE A 41 24.66 26.31 -12.84
N ASP A 42 24.98 25.04 -13.09
CA ASP A 42 24.60 24.27 -14.28
C ASP A 42 23.52 23.21 -13.99
N ALA A 43 22.32 23.67 -13.66
CA ALA A 43 21.16 22.80 -13.47
C ALA A 43 20.48 22.39 -14.78
N ARG A 44 19.87 21.19 -14.76
CA ARG A 44 19.05 20.58 -15.81
C ARG A 44 17.77 20.01 -15.22
N MET A 45 16.70 20.04 -16.02
CA MET A 45 15.45 19.38 -15.69
C MET A 45 14.81 18.76 -16.93
N ASP A 46 14.39 17.51 -16.82
CA ASP A 46 13.52 16.86 -17.80
C ASP A 46 12.15 16.64 -17.18
N ALA A 47 11.11 17.16 -17.82
CA ALA A 47 9.73 17.04 -17.37
C ALA A 47 8.95 16.07 -18.25
N TYR A 48 8.35 15.05 -17.64
CA TYR A 48 7.54 14.02 -18.28
C TYR A 48 6.13 14.02 -17.70
N ALA A 49 5.14 13.67 -18.52
CA ALA A 49 3.78 13.37 -18.07
C ALA A 49 3.59 11.85 -18.03
N LEU A 50 3.39 11.28 -16.84
CA LEU A 50 3.12 9.86 -16.62
C LEU A 50 1.68 9.68 -16.15
N GLY A 51 0.76 9.56 -17.11
CA GLY A 51 -0.67 9.55 -16.80
C GLY A 51 -1.08 10.86 -16.11
N PRO A 52 -1.66 10.82 -14.90
CA PRO A 52 -1.98 12.02 -14.12
C PRO A 52 -0.77 12.58 -13.33
N LEU A 53 0.39 11.94 -13.35
CA LEU A 53 1.57 12.34 -12.57
C LEU A 53 2.51 13.21 -13.43
N GLY A 54 2.99 14.31 -12.86
CA GLY A 54 4.13 15.03 -13.43
C GLY A 54 5.43 14.48 -12.84
N MET A 55 6.35 14.03 -13.69
CA MET A 55 7.64 13.46 -13.29
C MET A 55 8.76 14.42 -13.72
N PHE A 56 9.64 14.80 -12.81
CA PHE A 56 10.68 15.79 -13.04
C PHE A 56 12.03 15.23 -12.62
N MET A 57 12.84 14.89 -13.60
CA MET A 57 14.24 14.51 -13.38
C MET A 57 15.05 15.79 -13.26
N ILE A 58 15.66 16.02 -12.10
CA ILE A 58 16.39 17.25 -11.81
C ILE A 58 17.83 16.88 -11.47
N GLU A 59 18.77 17.55 -12.14
CA GLU A 59 20.19 17.52 -11.81
C GLU A 59 20.64 18.95 -11.55
N ALA A 60 21.22 19.22 -10.38
CA ALA A 60 21.70 20.56 -10.06
C ALA A 60 22.88 20.52 -9.08
N PRO A 61 23.80 21.49 -9.14
CA PRO A 61 24.84 21.68 -8.12
C PRO A 61 24.23 22.12 -6.78
N SER A 62 25.07 22.39 -5.78
CA SER A 62 24.62 22.71 -4.41
C SER A 62 23.62 23.86 -4.38
N HIS A 63 22.43 23.59 -3.86
CA HIS A 63 21.31 24.53 -3.90
C HIS A 63 20.29 24.28 -2.80
N ARG A 64 19.49 25.31 -2.55
CA ARG A 64 18.34 25.26 -1.67
C ARG A 64 17.11 25.79 -2.39
N VAL A 65 16.03 25.03 -2.33
CA VAL A 65 14.69 25.50 -2.70
C VAL A 65 13.84 25.63 -1.45
N ALA A 66 13.14 26.74 -1.30
CA ALA A 66 12.26 26.97 -0.17
C ALA A 66 10.94 27.58 -0.59
N ARG A 67 9.85 27.05 -0.04
CA ARG A 67 8.56 27.72 -0.05
C ARG A 67 8.42 28.52 1.24
N PRO A 68 8.46 29.86 1.19
CA PRO A 68 8.31 30.69 2.37
C PRO A 68 6.87 30.63 2.93
N ASP A 69 6.73 30.97 4.21
CA ASP A 69 5.44 31.11 4.86
C ASP A 69 4.67 32.30 4.28
N THR A 70 3.81 32.00 3.32
CA THR A 70 2.99 32.96 2.57
C THR A 70 1.53 32.80 2.99
N ARG A 71 1.26 32.93 4.30
CA ARG A 71 -0.10 32.81 4.89
C ARG A 71 -1.17 33.72 4.26
N HIS A 72 -0.76 34.67 3.41
CA HIS A 72 -1.62 35.66 2.76
C HIS A 72 -1.74 35.49 1.24
N GLU A 73 -1.01 34.55 0.62
CA GLU A 73 -1.20 34.17 -0.77
C GLU A 73 -1.87 32.80 -0.83
N ILE A 74 -3.10 32.74 -1.35
CA ILE A 74 -3.79 31.47 -1.57
C ILE A 74 -3.05 30.75 -2.70
N VAL A 75 -2.01 29.99 -2.34
CA VAL A 75 -1.35 29.09 -3.29
C VAL A 75 -2.22 27.85 -3.40
N LEU A 76 -3.05 27.79 -4.44
CA LEU A 76 -3.81 26.61 -4.84
C LEU A 76 -2.86 25.55 -5.41
N ASP A 77 -1.97 25.00 -4.57
CA ASP A 77 -1.23 23.80 -4.97
C ASP A 77 -2.14 22.59 -4.82
N GLU A 78 -2.71 22.17 -5.95
CA GLU A 78 -3.63 21.02 -6.06
C GLU A 78 -2.90 19.67 -6.07
N HIS A 79 -1.61 19.66 -5.73
CA HIS A 79 -0.78 18.45 -5.73
C HIS A 79 -0.15 18.19 -4.35
N TYR A 80 0.13 16.92 -4.10
CA TYR A 80 1.20 16.49 -3.20
C TYR A 80 2.49 16.33 -4.00
N LYS A 81 3.63 16.44 -3.32
CA LYS A 81 4.94 16.23 -3.94
C LYS A 81 5.66 15.08 -3.27
N LEU A 82 6.18 14.18 -4.10
CA LEU A 82 7.12 13.15 -3.69
C LEU A 82 8.48 13.50 -4.27
N VAL A 83 9.55 13.38 -3.49
CA VAL A 83 10.92 13.50 -3.99
C VAL A 83 11.70 12.24 -3.65
N LEU A 84 12.39 11.69 -4.63
CA LEU A 84 13.32 10.56 -4.51
C LEU A 84 14.73 11.07 -4.77
N GLN A 85 15.66 10.77 -3.86
CA GLN A 85 17.08 11.05 -4.04
C GLN A 85 17.70 9.92 -4.89
N LEU A 86 18.30 10.26 -6.04
CA LEU A 86 18.96 9.29 -6.92
C LEU A 86 20.47 9.32 -6.75
N GLU A 87 21.06 10.51 -6.63
CA GLU A 87 22.48 10.74 -6.41
C GLU A 87 22.68 11.94 -5.48
N GLY A 88 23.76 11.93 -4.70
CA GLY A 88 24.03 12.95 -3.69
C GLY A 88 23.11 12.82 -2.46
N HIS A 89 23.23 13.78 -1.54
CA HIS A 89 22.46 13.82 -0.31
C HIS A 89 21.51 15.01 -0.29
N GLY A 90 20.34 14.82 0.30
CA GLY A 90 19.32 15.87 0.46
C GLY A 90 18.94 16.05 1.92
N HIS A 91 18.51 17.26 2.27
CA HIS A 91 17.90 17.57 3.56
C HIS A 91 16.56 18.26 3.33
N ILE A 92 15.50 17.75 3.95
CA ILE A 92 14.14 18.29 3.85
C ILE A 92 13.69 18.75 5.23
N SER A 93 13.24 20.00 5.31
CA SER A 93 12.55 20.52 6.48
C SER A 93 11.14 20.97 6.12
N GLN A 94 10.16 20.51 6.90
CA GLN A 94 8.77 20.94 6.80
C GLN A 94 8.13 20.81 8.20
N ARG A 95 7.50 21.89 8.67
CA ARG A 95 7.07 22.05 10.08
C ARG A 95 8.29 21.94 11.02
N ASP A 96 8.13 21.35 12.20
CA ASP A 96 9.20 21.13 13.19
C ASP A 96 9.94 19.79 12.97
N ARG A 97 10.03 19.34 11.72
CA ARG A 97 10.63 18.06 11.37
C ARG A 97 11.66 18.20 10.26
N GLU A 98 12.74 17.44 10.38
CA GLU A 98 13.90 17.46 9.50
C GLU A 98 14.31 16.04 9.10
N PHE A 99 14.69 15.85 7.83
CA PHE A 99 15.00 14.54 7.25
C PHE A 99 16.19 14.59 6.35
N HIS A 100 16.98 13.53 6.40
CA HIS A 100 18.10 13.30 5.53
C HIS A 100 17.74 12.22 4.52
N LEU A 101 17.93 12.53 3.24
CA LEU A 101 17.74 11.60 2.15
C LEU A 101 19.09 11.15 1.62
N HIS A 102 19.31 9.84 1.63
CA HIS A 102 20.38 9.17 0.92
C HIS A 102 19.86 8.63 -0.43
N PRO A 103 20.74 8.28 -1.39
CA PRO A 103 20.32 7.64 -2.63
C PRO A 103 19.39 6.44 -2.39
N GLY A 104 18.19 6.47 -3.00
CA GLY A 104 17.12 5.49 -2.82
C GLY A 104 16.02 5.91 -1.84
N ASP A 105 16.28 6.91 -0.99
CA ASP A 105 15.29 7.45 -0.06
C ASP A 105 14.32 8.41 -0.75
N TRP A 106 13.06 8.38 -0.30
CA TRP A 106 12.02 9.26 -0.82
C TRP A 106 11.14 9.86 0.28
N SER A 107 10.62 11.07 0.05
CA SER A 107 9.78 11.79 1.00
C SER A 107 8.54 12.36 0.32
N LEU A 108 7.39 12.26 0.98
CA LEU A 108 6.11 12.78 0.52
C LEU A 108 5.69 13.97 1.38
N TYR A 109 5.57 15.15 0.78
CA TYR A 109 5.29 16.39 1.51
C TYR A 109 4.16 17.19 0.87
N ASP A 110 3.54 18.04 1.68
CA ASP A 110 2.43 18.90 1.25
C ASP A 110 2.98 20.29 0.93
N PRO A 111 3.01 20.71 -0.34
CA PRO A 111 3.54 22.01 -0.72
C PRO A 111 2.67 23.20 -0.27
N ARG A 112 1.49 22.99 0.34
CA ARG A 112 0.71 24.07 0.99
C ARG A 112 1.28 24.45 2.36
N VAL A 113 2.14 23.61 2.93
CA VAL A 113 2.85 23.90 4.19
C VAL A 113 4.25 24.39 3.85
N PRO A 114 4.78 25.44 4.52
CA PRO A 114 6.14 25.91 4.29
C PRO A 114 7.17 24.79 4.42
N TYR A 115 8.11 24.74 3.48
CA TYR A 115 9.15 23.71 3.42
C TYR A 115 10.44 24.26 2.83
N ALA A 116 11.54 23.57 3.11
CA ALA A 116 12.80 23.76 2.43
C ALA A 116 13.43 22.40 2.07
N ILE A 117 14.07 22.36 0.91
CA ILE A 117 14.89 21.24 0.45
C ILE A 117 16.27 21.81 0.16
N THR A 118 17.27 21.30 0.86
CA THR A 118 18.67 21.69 0.75
C THR A 118 19.46 20.51 0.21
N ASN A 119 20.11 20.70 -0.93
CA ASN A 119 21.06 19.77 -1.51
C ASN A 119 22.45 20.38 -1.33
N PRO A 120 23.25 19.97 -0.33
CA PRO A 120 24.55 20.59 -0.02
C PRO A 120 25.64 20.30 -1.07
N GLU A 121 25.38 19.37 -1.99
CA GLU A 121 26.27 18.99 -3.07
C GLU A 121 25.49 18.80 -4.38
N ARG A 122 26.19 18.52 -5.48
CA ARG A 122 25.53 18.13 -6.73
C ARG A 122 24.66 16.91 -6.49
N SER A 123 23.41 17.02 -6.89
CA SER A 123 22.40 16.01 -6.64
C SER A 123 21.58 15.73 -7.88
N ARG A 124 21.17 14.47 -8.01
CA ARG A 124 20.18 14.01 -8.98
C ARG A 124 18.96 13.52 -8.23
N LEU A 125 17.78 14.03 -8.58
CA LEU A 125 16.53 13.71 -7.90
C LEU A 125 15.38 13.54 -8.88
N LEU A 126 14.44 12.67 -8.52
CA LEU A 126 13.14 12.57 -9.18
C LEU A 126 12.10 13.26 -8.30
N ALA A 127 11.54 14.37 -8.76
CA ALA A 127 10.37 14.98 -8.15
C ALA A 127 9.10 14.52 -8.89
N ILE A 128 8.06 14.18 -8.13
CA ILE A 128 6.78 13.71 -8.64
C ILE A 128 5.68 14.61 -8.08
N THR A 129 4.86 15.16 -8.96
CA THR A 129 3.63 15.86 -8.60
C THR A 129 2.44 14.92 -8.75
N ILE A 130 1.63 14.83 -7.70
CA ILE A 130 0.51 13.90 -7.63
C ILE A 130 -0.76 14.70 -7.32
N PRO A 131 -1.75 14.75 -8.23
CA PRO A 131 -2.97 15.48 -7.99
C PRO A 131 -3.67 14.98 -6.72
N ARG A 132 -4.11 15.90 -5.86
CA ARG A 132 -4.75 15.56 -4.56
C ARG A 132 -5.93 14.62 -4.70
N GLN A 133 -6.66 14.71 -5.81
CA GLN A 133 -7.78 13.81 -6.11
C GLN A 133 -7.37 12.32 -6.16
N GLN A 134 -6.11 12.01 -6.47
CA GLN A 134 -5.59 10.64 -6.45
C GLN A 134 -5.51 10.07 -5.03
N PHE A 135 -5.54 10.93 -4.00
CA PHE A 135 -5.57 10.51 -2.60
C PHE A 135 -6.95 10.49 -1.97
N LYS A 136 -8.03 10.70 -2.76
CA LYS A 136 -9.39 10.60 -2.22
C LYS A 136 -9.62 9.21 -1.61
N GLY A 137 -10.05 9.18 -0.34
CA GLY A 137 -10.26 7.93 0.41
C GLY A 137 -9.00 7.35 1.07
N MET A 138 -7.83 7.94 0.85
CA MET A 138 -6.60 7.57 1.57
C MET A 138 -6.44 8.44 2.81
N LYS A 139 -6.07 7.82 3.94
CA LYS A 139 -5.51 8.56 5.07
C LYS A 139 -4.07 8.88 4.72
N ILE A 140 -3.81 10.15 4.44
CA ILE A 140 -2.44 10.66 4.38
C ILE A 140 -2.09 11.04 5.82
N PRO A 141 -1.23 10.29 6.52
CA PRO A 141 -0.77 10.68 7.85
C PRO A 141 -0.12 12.07 7.81
N ASP A 142 0.06 12.71 8.96
CA ASP A 142 0.72 14.01 9.06
C ASP A 142 2.10 13.93 8.39
N LEU A 143 2.14 14.53 7.18
CA LEU A 143 2.94 14.07 6.05
C LEU A 143 4.31 13.52 6.40
N HIS A 144 4.51 12.27 5.98
CA HIS A 144 5.70 11.49 6.20
C HIS A 144 6.91 12.16 5.59
N THR A 145 7.85 12.33 6.47
CA THR A 145 9.04 13.10 6.33
C THR A 145 9.96 12.09 7.06
N CYS A 146 10.79 11.39 6.29
CA CYS A 146 11.22 10.01 6.57
C CYS A 146 12.56 9.90 7.30
N GLU A 147 12.60 9.09 8.38
CA GLU A 147 13.82 8.39 8.80
C GLU A 147 13.76 6.95 8.27
N ALA A 148 14.17 6.76 7.01
CA ALA A 148 14.16 5.47 6.30
C ALA A 148 15.07 4.39 6.93
N HIS A 149 15.85 4.76 7.95
CA HIS A 149 16.85 3.90 8.60
C HIS A 149 16.31 3.16 9.83
N THR A 150 15.01 3.29 10.13
CA THR A 150 14.39 2.50 11.20
C THR A 150 13.96 1.12 10.67
N PRO A 151 14.24 0.01 11.41
CA PRO A 151 13.88 -1.35 10.97
C PRO A 151 12.39 -1.55 10.65
N ALA A 152 11.51 -0.73 11.23
CA ALA A 152 10.07 -0.74 10.98
C ALA A 152 9.67 -0.31 9.55
N MET A 153 10.54 0.44 8.85
CA MET A 153 10.29 0.95 7.50
C MET A 153 10.82 0.01 6.39
N GLN A 154 11.44 -1.12 6.76
CA GLN A 154 11.91 -2.13 5.82
C GLN A 154 10.71 -2.84 5.17
N GLY A 155 10.63 -2.84 3.84
CA GLY A 155 9.52 -3.46 3.10
C GLY A 155 9.00 -2.59 1.96
N LEU A 156 7.71 -2.22 1.99
CA LEU A 156 7.04 -1.50 0.89
C LEU A 156 7.68 -0.13 0.58
N TYR A 157 8.26 0.55 1.56
CA TYR A 157 9.02 1.79 1.34
C TYR A 157 10.23 1.55 0.42
N ALA A 158 11.02 0.50 0.68
CA ALA A 158 12.16 0.11 -0.14
C ALA A 158 11.73 -0.43 -1.51
N VAL A 159 10.59 -1.13 -1.59
CA VAL A 159 9.99 -1.59 -2.86
C VAL A 159 9.61 -0.39 -3.72
N LEU A 160 8.92 0.60 -3.16
CA LEU A 160 8.55 1.82 -3.89
C LEU A 160 9.79 2.61 -4.30
N GLY A 161 10.75 2.80 -3.40
CA GLY A 161 12.03 3.45 -3.73
C GLY A 161 12.74 2.76 -4.89
N SER A 162 12.90 1.44 -4.82
CA SER A 162 13.51 0.64 -5.90
C SER A 162 12.75 0.74 -7.22
N PHE A 163 11.42 0.70 -7.17
CA PHE A 163 10.56 0.83 -8.35
C PHE A 163 10.70 2.23 -8.98
N LEU A 164 10.68 3.29 -8.16
CA LEU A 164 10.82 4.66 -8.64
C LEU A 164 12.23 4.93 -9.20
N THR A 165 13.28 4.38 -8.60
CA THR A 165 14.65 4.45 -9.15
C THR A 165 14.71 3.79 -10.51
N SER A 166 14.20 2.56 -10.64
CA SER A 166 14.17 1.86 -11.94
C SER A 166 13.31 2.61 -12.96
N LEU A 167 12.18 3.17 -12.54
CA LEU A 167 11.32 3.98 -13.39
C LEU A 167 12.05 5.24 -13.88
N ALA A 168 12.77 5.94 -13.01
CA ALA A 168 13.52 7.15 -13.33
C ALA A 168 14.50 6.90 -14.50
N ASP A 169 15.24 5.80 -14.46
CA ASP A 169 16.20 5.43 -15.51
C ASP A 169 15.53 5.06 -16.84
N GLN A 170 14.28 4.56 -16.80
CA GLN A 170 13.56 4.07 -17.98
C GLN A 170 12.59 5.10 -18.59
N LEU A 171 12.27 6.20 -17.90
CA LEU A 171 11.35 7.25 -18.36
C LEU A 171 11.59 7.71 -19.82
N PRO A 172 12.84 7.97 -20.27
CA PRO A 172 13.11 8.37 -21.65
C PRO A 172 12.66 7.32 -22.68
N SER A 173 12.80 6.04 -22.35
CA SER A 173 12.55 4.91 -23.24
C SER A 173 11.10 4.40 -23.21
N LEU A 174 10.31 4.76 -22.20
CA LEU A 174 8.94 4.25 -22.06
C LEU A 174 8.00 4.78 -23.17
N PRO A 175 7.16 3.93 -23.78
CA PRO A 175 6.12 4.39 -24.69
C PRO A 175 5.09 5.27 -23.98
N ASN A 176 4.58 6.33 -24.62
CA ASN A 176 3.54 7.18 -24.02
C ASN A 176 2.25 6.39 -23.67
N ALA A 177 1.97 5.31 -24.40
CA ALA A 177 0.78 4.47 -24.22
C ALA A 177 0.70 3.77 -22.85
N VAL A 178 1.83 3.51 -22.19
CA VAL A 178 1.86 2.83 -20.87
C VAL A 178 1.75 3.80 -19.70
N GLY A 179 1.66 5.11 -19.94
CA GLY A 179 1.74 6.12 -18.88
C GLY A 179 0.70 5.94 -17.77
N ARG A 180 -0.55 5.56 -18.12
CA ARG A 180 -1.61 5.32 -17.13
C ARG A 180 -1.37 4.06 -16.29
N SER A 181 -1.02 2.94 -16.91
CA SER A 181 -0.80 1.69 -16.16
C SER A 181 0.41 1.78 -15.23
N VAL A 182 1.47 2.46 -15.65
CA VAL A 182 2.63 2.73 -14.80
C VAL A 182 2.27 3.71 -13.68
N SER A 183 1.51 4.78 -13.95
CA SER A 183 1.06 5.69 -12.89
C SER A 183 0.17 5.00 -11.85
N ASP A 184 -0.71 4.10 -12.28
CA ASP A 184 -1.57 3.33 -11.37
C ASP A 184 -0.73 2.41 -10.47
N THR A 185 0.38 1.87 -11.00
CA THR A 185 1.34 1.06 -10.24
C THR A 185 2.07 1.91 -9.19
N VAL A 186 2.55 3.11 -9.56
CA VAL A 186 3.15 4.07 -8.61
C VAL A 186 2.17 4.40 -7.49
N LEU A 187 0.93 4.77 -7.85
CA LEU A 187 -0.11 5.15 -6.89
C LEU A 187 -0.50 3.97 -5.98
N GLY A 188 -0.60 2.75 -6.52
CA GLY A 188 -0.90 1.56 -5.74
C GLY A 188 0.18 1.20 -4.73
N LEU A 189 1.47 1.30 -5.11
CA LEU A 189 2.59 1.09 -4.19
C LEU A 189 2.67 2.19 -3.12
N LEU A 190 2.46 3.45 -3.51
CA LEU A 190 2.39 4.57 -2.57
C LEU A 190 1.24 4.40 -1.58
N ALA A 191 0.03 4.10 -2.05
CA ALA A 191 -1.13 3.83 -1.21
C ALA A 191 -0.88 2.70 -0.21
N SER A 192 -0.29 1.60 -0.69
CA SER A 192 0.05 0.46 0.15
C SER A 192 1.06 0.83 1.24
N THR A 193 2.08 1.61 0.87
CA THR A 193 3.10 2.07 1.82
C THR A 193 2.49 2.98 2.90
N LEU A 194 1.67 3.96 2.49
CA LEU A 194 1.02 4.88 3.42
C LEU A 194 0.04 4.17 4.36
N ALA A 195 -0.68 3.16 3.87
CA ALA A 195 -1.58 2.34 4.69
C ALA A 195 -0.82 1.62 5.81
N THR A 196 0.32 1.00 5.50
CA THR A 196 1.15 0.28 6.49
C THR A 196 1.68 1.21 7.59
N HIS A 197 2.05 2.46 7.27
CA HIS A 197 2.60 3.39 8.26
C HIS A 197 1.52 4.01 9.16
N SER A 198 0.32 4.21 8.62
CA SER A 198 -0.83 4.67 9.41
C SER A 198 -1.25 3.65 10.48
N ASP A 199 -1.00 2.35 10.23
CA ASP A 199 -1.28 1.26 11.16
C ASP A 199 -0.25 1.20 12.30
N GLU A 200 1.02 1.60 12.07
CA GLU A 200 2.09 1.58 13.08
C GLU A 200 2.08 2.79 14.03
N GLN A 201 1.81 4.01 13.55
CA GLN A 201 1.86 5.23 14.38
C GLN A 201 0.62 5.46 15.25
N PHE A 202 -0.53 4.89 14.91
CA PHE A 202 -1.81 5.22 15.57
C PHE A 202 -2.53 4.04 16.23
N GLY A 203 -1.96 2.83 16.23
CA GLY A 203 -2.66 1.65 16.78
C GLY A 203 -4.08 1.50 16.22
N ALA A 204 -4.32 2.01 15.01
CA ALA A 204 -5.63 2.13 14.42
C ALA A 204 -5.86 0.91 13.52
N HIS A 205 -7.00 0.27 13.72
CA HIS A 205 -7.28 -1.02 13.11
C HIS A 205 -7.26 -0.98 11.57
N PRO A 206 -6.79 -2.07 10.92
CA PRO A 206 -6.63 -2.13 9.47
C PRO A 206 -7.91 -1.77 8.71
N VAL A 207 -7.74 -1.21 7.51
CA VAL A 207 -8.82 -0.91 6.55
C VAL A 207 -9.81 -2.10 6.50
N PRO A 208 -11.14 -1.90 6.56
CA PRO A 208 -12.12 -2.98 6.67
C PRO A 208 -11.90 -4.14 5.69
N GLY A 209 -11.59 -3.86 4.42
CA GLY A 209 -11.30 -4.89 3.42
C GLY A 209 -10.03 -5.71 3.71
N VAL A 210 -8.97 -5.05 4.21
CA VAL A 210 -7.70 -5.70 4.57
C VAL A 210 -7.85 -6.52 5.84
N LEU A 211 -8.54 -6.00 6.87
CA LEU A 211 -8.85 -6.77 8.06
C LEU A 211 -9.69 -7.99 7.72
N LYS A 212 -10.72 -7.83 6.87
CA LYS A 212 -11.59 -8.92 6.41
C LYS A 212 -10.79 -10.03 5.73
N ALA A 213 -9.88 -9.68 4.82
CA ALA A 213 -9.01 -10.66 4.16
C ALA A 213 -8.09 -11.39 5.17
N ARG A 214 -7.48 -10.65 6.12
CA ARG A 214 -6.63 -11.24 7.16
C ARG A 214 -7.40 -12.14 8.12
N VAL A 215 -8.63 -11.78 8.47
CA VAL A 215 -9.53 -12.62 9.28
C VAL A 215 -9.85 -13.91 8.53
N LYS A 216 -10.24 -13.84 7.26
CA LYS A 216 -10.53 -15.04 6.45
C LYS A 216 -9.30 -15.94 6.33
N GLN A 217 -8.12 -15.36 6.07
CA GLN A 217 -6.86 -16.10 6.02
C GLN A 217 -6.52 -16.77 7.36
N PHE A 218 -6.66 -16.04 8.47
CA PHE A 218 -6.41 -16.57 9.81
C PHE A 218 -7.36 -17.73 10.14
N VAL A 219 -8.65 -17.60 9.80
CA VAL A 219 -9.64 -18.66 9.96
C VAL A 219 -9.27 -19.89 9.13
N HIS A 220 -8.85 -19.71 7.87
CA HIS A 220 -8.43 -20.84 7.03
C HIS A 220 -7.22 -21.59 7.61
N ALA A 221 -6.23 -20.86 8.13
CA ALA A 221 -5.02 -21.45 8.69
C ALA A 221 -5.27 -22.21 10.00
N HIS A 222 -6.28 -21.80 10.79
CA HIS A 222 -6.55 -22.35 12.13
C HIS A 222 -7.90 -23.09 12.21
N LEU A 223 -8.49 -23.46 11.08
CA LEU A 223 -9.87 -23.96 11.02
C LEU A 223 -10.12 -25.21 11.88
N ALA A 224 -9.11 -26.09 11.96
CA ALA A 224 -9.13 -27.33 12.73
C ALA A 224 -8.92 -27.11 14.24
N ASP A 225 -8.44 -25.94 14.66
CA ASP A 225 -8.22 -25.63 16.07
C ASP A 225 -9.57 -25.41 16.79
N PRO A 226 -9.95 -26.25 17.77
CA PRO A 226 -11.19 -26.08 18.53
C PRO A 226 -11.21 -24.79 19.38
N ALA A 227 -10.05 -24.17 19.66
CA ALA A 227 -9.94 -22.90 20.37
C ALA A 227 -10.18 -21.67 19.47
N LEU A 228 -10.29 -21.85 18.14
CA LEU A 228 -10.58 -20.76 17.21
C LEU A 228 -11.92 -20.11 17.56
N SER A 229 -11.83 -18.86 18.01
CA SER A 229 -12.94 -18.02 18.47
C SER A 229 -12.73 -16.57 18.05
N LEU A 230 -13.79 -15.75 18.08
CA LEU A 230 -13.69 -14.31 17.86
C LEU A 230 -12.67 -13.64 18.79
N ASP A 231 -12.59 -14.09 20.04
CA ASP A 231 -11.64 -13.58 21.03
C ASP A 231 -10.19 -13.85 20.61
N LEU A 232 -9.91 -15.07 20.18
CA LEU A 232 -8.58 -15.44 19.68
C LEU A 232 -8.22 -14.64 18.42
N ILE A 233 -9.16 -14.49 17.48
CA ILE A 233 -8.96 -13.73 16.24
C ILE A 233 -8.70 -12.25 16.56
N ALA A 234 -9.49 -11.66 17.46
CA ALA A 234 -9.32 -10.27 17.91
C ALA A 234 -7.94 -10.04 18.53
N GLN A 235 -7.52 -10.94 19.43
CA GLN A 235 -6.22 -10.89 20.08
C GLN A 235 -5.07 -11.01 19.08
N GLN A 236 -5.11 -12.02 18.21
CA GLN A 236 -4.04 -12.31 17.24
C GLN A 236 -3.90 -11.23 16.17
N LEU A 237 -5.02 -10.64 15.74
CA LEU A 237 -5.04 -9.55 14.77
C LEU A 237 -5.00 -8.17 15.41
N ARG A 238 -4.78 -8.09 16.73
CA ARG A 238 -4.68 -6.85 17.53
C ARG A 238 -5.82 -5.86 17.23
N CYS A 239 -7.05 -6.37 17.21
CA CYS A 239 -8.25 -5.56 16.96
C CYS A 239 -9.35 -5.83 18.00
N SER A 240 -10.30 -4.90 18.13
CA SER A 240 -11.44 -5.12 19.04
C SER A 240 -12.50 -6.03 18.41
N LYS A 241 -13.20 -6.83 19.23
CA LYS A 241 -14.36 -7.64 18.78
C LYS A 241 -15.43 -6.80 18.11
N ARG A 242 -15.68 -5.59 18.65
CA ARG A 242 -16.63 -4.63 18.07
C ARG A 242 -16.24 -4.24 16.64
N TYR A 243 -14.94 -4.08 16.38
CA TYR A 243 -14.44 -3.78 15.04
C TYR A 243 -14.52 -4.98 14.10
N LEU A 244 -14.25 -6.21 14.59
CA LEU A 244 -14.49 -7.43 13.80
C LEU A 244 -15.95 -7.56 13.36
N HIS A 245 -16.90 -7.34 14.27
CA HIS A 245 -18.32 -7.36 13.90
C HIS A 245 -18.64 -6.31 12.84
N ARG A 246 -18.20 -5.06 13.04
CA ARG A 246 -18.43 -3.97 12.09
C ARG A 246 -17.89 -4.25 10.68
N VAL A 247 -16.71 -4.87 10.57
CA VAL A 247 -16.11 -5.20 9.27
C VAL A 247 -16.88 -6.31 8.54
N PHE A 248 -17.59 -7.17 9.28
CA PHE A 248 -18.43 -8.25 8.73
C PHE A 248 -19.92 -7.88 8.65
N GLU A 249 -20.32 -6.64 9.00
CA GLU A 249 -21.73 -6.18 8.91
C GLU A 249 -22.24 -6.12 7.47
N ASP A 250 -21.37 -5.83 6.50
CA ASP A 250 -21.72 -5.77 5.07
C ASP A 250 -21.82 -7.16 4.39
N GLU A 251 -21.65 -8.27 5.13
CA GLU A 251 -21.87 -9.63 4.60
C GLU A 251 -23.20 -10.19 5.12
N ASP A 252 -23.85 -11.03 4.30
CA ASP A 252 -25.10 -11.73 4.67
C ASP A 252 -24.95 -12.70 5.85
N GLN A 253 -23.75 -12.84 6.41
CA GLN A 253 -23.45 -13.73 7.53
C GLN A 253 -22.40 -13.19 8.50
N THR A 254 -22.61 -13.49 9.78
CA THR A 254 -21.65 -13.22 10.87
C THR A 254 -20.38 -14.08 10.74
N LEU A 255 -19.25 -13.60 11.28
CA LEU A 255 -17.98 -14.34 11.30
C LEU A 255 -18.08 -15.73 11.96
N ASP A 256 -18.86 -15.88 13.04
CA ASP A 256 -19.08 -17.20 13.65
C ASP A 256 -19.73 -18.19 12.67
N ARG A 257 -20.77 -17.72 11.96
CA ARG A 257 -21.47 -18.50 10.95
C ARG A 257 -20.54 -18.86 9.79
N PHE A 258 -19.67 -17.94 9.38
CA PHE A 258 -18.64 -18.20 8.37
C PHE A 258 -17.67 -19.31 8.83
N ILE A 259 -17.17 -19.28 10.06
CA ILE A 259 -16.29 -20.34 10.61
C ILE A 259 -17.02 -21.68 10.63
N TRP A 260 -18.28 -21.71 11.09
CA TRP A 260 -19.07 -22.94 11.12
C TRP A 260 -19.34 -23.51 9.74
N GLN A 261 -19.66 -22.66 8.77
CA GLN A 261 -19.85 -23.07 7.39
C GLN A 261 -18.58 -23.71 6.82
N MET A 262 -17.43 -23.08 7.01
CA MET A 262 -16.15 -23.63 6.54
C MET A 262 -15.81 -24.97 7.18
N ARG A 263 -16.06 -25.13 8.49
CA ARG A 263 -15.88 -26.41 9.19
C ARG A 263 -16.83 -27.48 8.65
N LEU A 264 -18.09 -27.14 8.40
CA LEU A 264 -19.08 -28.05 7.83
C LEU A 264 -18.70 -28.52 6.43
N GLU A 265 -18.20 -27.62 5.59
CA GLU A 265 -17.70 -27.94 4.25
C GLU A 265 -16.57 -28.97 4.32
N ARG A 266 -15.56 -28.74 5.17
CA ARG A 266 -14.46 -29.69 5.40
C ARG A 266 -14.93 -31.03 5.97
N CYS A 267 -15.86 -31.02 6.92
CA CYS A 267 -16.47 -32.26 7.42
C CYS A 267 -17.21 -33.01 6.30
N SER A 268 -17.94 -32.31 5.42
CA SER A 268 -18.65 -32.94 4.31
C SER A 268 -17.70 -33.58 3.29
N GLU A 269 -16.56 -32.94 3.01
CA GLU A 269 -15.49 -33.49 2.17
C GLU A 269 -14.87 -34.72 2.83
N ALA A 270 -14.56 -34.65 4.13
CA ALA A 270 -14.01 -35.77 4.88
C ALA A 270 -14.99 -36.97 4.94
N LEU A 271 -16.29 -36.72 5.11
CA LEU A 271 -17.33 -37.76 5.11
C LEU A 271 -17.47 -38.40 3.72
N ARG A 272 -17.37 -37.62 2.64
CA ARG A 272 -17.32 -38.12 1.25
C ARG A 272 -16.10 -39.01 1.02
N ASN A 273 -14.93 -38.56 1.45
CA ASN A 273 -13.67 -39.32 1.30
C ASN A 273 -13.58 -40.54 2.22
N ALA A 274 -14.36 -40.57 3.31
CA ALA A 274 -14.48 -41.70 4.22
C ALA A 274 -15.59 -42.69 3.81
N ALA A 275 -16.21 -42.51 2.62
CA ALA A 275 -17.15 -43.45 2.04
C ALA A 275 -16.56 -44.88 2.02
N GLY A 276 -17.23 -45.82 2.70
CA GLY A 276 -16.80 -47.23 2.80
C GLY A 276 -15.81 -47.55 3.93
N ARG A 277 -15.38 -46.58 4.75
CA ARG A 277 -14.49 -46.81 5.91
C ARG A 277 -15.24 -46.70 7.25
N ARG A 278 -14.77 -47.38 8.30
CA ARG A 278 -15.31 -47.28 9.68
C ARG A 278 -14.88 -46.00 10.41
N THR A 279 -14.68 -44.88 9.72
CA THR A 279 -14.28 -43.62 10.36
C THR A 279 -15.47 -43.04 11.11
N SER A 280 -15.28 -42.72 12.40
CA SER A 280 -16.36 -42.20 13.22
C SER A 280 -16.73 -40.78 12.81
N VAL A 281 -18.02 -40.54 12.61
CA VAL A 281 -18.57 -39.18 12.38
C VAL A 281 -18.14 -38.21 13.48
N SER A 282 -18.03 -38.68 14.72
CA SER A 282 -17.55 -37.86 15.85
C SER A 282 -16.06 -37.51 15.71
N GLU A 283 -15.23 -38.44 15.25
CA GLU A 283 -13.79 -38.18 15.03
C GLU A 283 -13.59 -37.12 13.95
N ILE A 284 -14.34 -37.19 12.85
CA ILE A 284 -14.31 -36.18 11.79
C ILE A 284 -14.76 -34.81 12.32
N ALA A 285 -15.78 -34.77 13.17
CA ALA A 285 -16.25 -33.53 13.78
C ALA A 285 -15.16 -32.91 14.68
N PHE A 286 -14.54 -33.70 15.56
CA PHE A 286 -13.48 -33.22 16.45
C PHE A 286 -12.23 -32.79 15.69
N ALA A 287 -11.83 -33.51 14.63
CA ALA A 287 -10.69 -33.18 13.79
C ALA A 287 -10.81 -31.82 13.09
N TRP A 288 -12.03 -31.32 12.89
CA TRP A 288 -12.31 -30.03 12.27
C TRP A 288 -12.84 -28.99 13.28
N GLY A 289 -12.55 -29.17 14.56
CA GLY A 289 -12.76 -28.14 15.59
C GLY A 289 -14.16 -28.07 16.20
N PHE A 290 -15.02 -29.08 16.02
CA PHE A 290 -16.27 -29.16 16.78
C PHE A 290 -16.01 -29.74 18.18
N ASN A 291 -16.43 -29.04 19.23
CA ASN A 291 -16.31 -29.52 20.62
C ASN A 291 -17.47 -30.43 21.08
N SER A 292 -18.48 -30.66 20.24
CA SER A 292 -19.65 -31.49 20.57
C SER A 292 -20.26 -32.14 19.34
N SER A 293 -20.34 -33.47 19.34
CA SER A 293 -21.02 -34.24 18.28
C SER A 293 -22.52 -33.89 18.18
N ALA A 294 -23.17 -33.57 19.31
CA ALA A 294 -24.59 -33.18 19.30
C ALA A 294 -24.80 -31.81 18.64
N HIS A 295 -23.89 -30.86 18.87
CA HIS A 295 -23.90 -29.57 18.16
C HIS A 295 -23.66 -29.79 16.66
N PHE A 296 -22.60 -30.52 16.30
CA PHE A 296 -22.26 -30.86 14.91
C PHE A 296 -23.44 -31.48 14.16
N CYS A 297 -24.07 -32.53 14.70
CA CYS A 297 -25.19 -33.21 14.04
C CYS A 297 -26.38 -32.27 13.78
N ARG A 298 -26.67 -31.33 14.69
CA ARG A 298 -27.75 -30.35 14.50
C ARG A 298 -27.43 -29.38 13.37
N VAL A 299 -26.25 -28.75 13.40
CA VAL A 299 -25.88 -27.74 12.39
C VAL A 299 -25.63 -28.36 11.02
N PHE A 300 -25.08 -29.58 10.97
CA PHE A 300 -24.91 -30.32 9.71
C PHE A 300 -26.24 -30.68 9.07
N LYS A 301 -27.21 -31.18 9.86
CA LYS A 301 -28.56 -31.47 9.35
C LYS A 301 -29.28 -30.22 8.89
N ALA A 302 -29.10 -29.09 9.56
CA ALA A 302 -29.65 -27.82 9.14
C ALA A 302 -29.09 -27.36 7.78
N GLN A 303 -27.79 -27.55 7.55
CA GLN A 303 -27.12 -27.14 6.30
C GLN A 303 -27.38 -28.09 5.12
N TYR A 304 -27.33 -29.41 5.36
CA TYR A 304 -27.36 -30.44 4.29
C TYR A 304 -28.68 -31.23 4.23
N GLY A 305 -29.66 -30.92 5.09
CA GLY A 305 -30.97 -31.57 5.13
C GLY A 305 -31.00 -32.99 5.72
N VAL A 306 -29.85 -33.63 5.89
CA VAL A 306 -29.71 -35.01 6.40
C VAL A 306 -28.70 -35.11 7.53
N SER A 307 -28.79 -36.16 8.34
CA SER A 307 -27.79 -36.39 9.40
C SER A 307 -26.40 -36.71 8.79
N PRO A 308 -25.28 -36.41 9.48
CA PRO A 308 -23.94 -36.73 8.96
C PRO A 308 -23.73 -38.23 8.65
N ARG A 309 -24.32 -39.13 9.45
CA ARG A 309 -24.27 -40.58 9.20
C ARG A 309 -25.03 -40.95 7.94
N GLU A 310 -26.21 -40.36 7.76
CA GLU A 310 -27.03 -40.57 6.57
C GLU A 310 -26.32 -40.03 5.32
N PHE A 311 -25.68 -38.87 5.43
CA PHE A 311 -24.85 -38.28 4.38
C PHE A 311 -23.69 -39.22 3.99
N GLN A 312 -22.94 -39.72 4.97
CA GLN A 312 -21.84 -40.67 4.74
C GLN A 312 -22.33 -41.96 4.06
N ARG A 313 -23.47 -42.50 4.50
CA ARG A 313 -24.07 -43.71 3.90
C ARG A 313 -24.42 -43.49 2.43
N ARG A 314 -25.11 -42.39 2.11
CA ARG A 314 -25.51 -42.05 0.73
C ARG A 314 -24.31 -41.88 -0.19
N GLU A 315 -23.26 -41.23 0.29
CA GLU A 315 -22.03 -41.06 -0.48
C GLU A 315 -21.27 -42.38 -0.67
N ALA A 316 -21.33 -43.30 0.31
CA ALA A 316 -20.81 -44.65 0.15
C ALA A 316 -21.61 -45.50 -0.85
N GLU A 317 -22.94 -45.41 -0.83
CA GLU A 317 -23.82 -46.08 -1.80
C GLU A 317 -23.60 -45.54 -3.22
N ARG A 318 -23.39 -44.23 -3.37
CA ARG A 318 -23.01 -43.58 -4.64
C ARG A 318 -21.64 -44.03 -5.12
N ALA A 319 -20.64 -44.09 -4.24
CA ALA A 319 -19.30 -44.57 -4.60
C ALA A 319 -19.29 -46.06 -4.98
N ALA A 320 -20.19 -46.86 -4.42
CA ALA A 320 -20.34 -48.29 -4.71
C ALA A 320 -21.21 -48.60 -5.94
N SER A 321 -22.01 -47.64 -6.43
CA SER A 321 -22.72 -47.72 -7.71
C SER A 321 -21.98 -46.90 -8.77
N PRO A 322 -20.98 -47.46 -9.48
CA PRO A 322 -20.45 -46.77 -10.65
C PRO A 322 -21.61 -46.61 -11.64
N ALA A 323 -21.79 -45.39 -12.14
CA ALA A 323 -22.77 -45.10 -13.18
C ALA A 323 -22.62 -46.15 -14.30
N LEU A 324 -23.70 -46.89 -14.56
CA LEU A 324 -23.93 -47.54 -15.84
C LEU A 324 -23.89 -46.42 -16.88
N THR A 325 -22.73 -46.26 -17.49
CA THR A 325 -22.54 -45.36 -18.63
C THR A 325 -23.22 -46.07 -19.81
N HIS A 326 -24.34 -45.53 -20.25
CA HIS A 326 -24.97 -45.87 -21.53
C HIS A 326 -24.51 -44.89 -22.60
#